data_AF-A0A951C6F9-F1
#
_entry.id   AF-A0A951C6F9-F1
#
_cell.length_a   1.000
_cell.length_b   1.000
_cell.length_c   1.000
_cell.angle_alpha   90.00
_cell.angle_beta   90.00
_cell.angle_gamma   90.00
#
_symmetry.space_group_name_H-M   'P 1'
#
loop_
_entity.id
_entity.type
_entity.pdbx_description
1 polymer ?
#
loop_
_entity_poly.entity_id
_entity_poly.type
_entity_poly.pdbx_seq_one_letter_code
_entity_poly.pdbx_strand_id
1 'polypeptide(L)'
;SGLERLISATYSLLGLMSFLTAGEDEVRAWTIPMRSTAVKASGAIHSDFEKKFIRAEVVNWKNLVDLGGYPGVREKGLLRLEGKEYIVKDGDVLVIRHG
;
A
#
# COMPACT_ATOMS: atom_id res chain seq x y z
N SER A 1 -3.60 -18.91 14.47
CA SER A 1 -3.22 -19.47 15.79
C SER A 1 -3.26 -18.38 16.88
N GLY A 2 -3.01 -18.71 18.16
CA GLY A 2 -2.89 -17.71 19.24
C GLY A 2 -1.67 -16.79 19.08
N LEU A 3 -0.57 -17.32 18.53
CA LEU A 3 0.65 -16.57 18.23
C LEU A 3 0.40 -15.48 17.17
N GLU A 4 -0.31 -15.80 16.08
CA GLU A 4 -0.66 -14.80 15.04
C GLU A 4 -1.45 -13.63 15.62
N ARG A 5 -2.40 -13.88 16.53
CA ARG A 5 -3.17 -12.82 17.18
C ARG A 5 -2.28 -11.93 18.03
N LEU A 6 -1.32 -12.51 18.76
CA LEU A 6 -0.35 -11.77 19.56
C LEU A 6 0.56 -10.91 18.67
N ILE A 7 1.07 -11.45 17.56
CA ILE A 7 1.91 -10.71 16.60
C ILE A 7 1.12 -9.54 16.02
N SER A 8 -0.08 -9.79 15.51
CA SER A 8 -0.93 -8.75 14.91
C SER A 8 -1.32 -7.66 15.92
N ALA A 9 -1.67 -8.06 17.15
CA ALA A 9 -1.99 -7.12 18.22
C ALA A 9 -0.78 -6.26 18.61
N THR A 10 0.41 -6.85 18.72
CA THR A 10 1.64 -6.13 19.07
C THR A 10 2.07 -5.18 17.95
N TYR A 11 1.96 -5.62 16.69
CA TYR A 11 2.24 -4.79 15.52
C TYR A 11 1.32 -3.56 15.48
N SER A 12 0.03 -3.76 15.73
CA SER A 12 -0.95 -2.66 15.84
C SER A 12 -0.67 -1.76 17.05
N LEU A 13 -0.29 -2.34 18.19
CA LEU A 13 0.06 -1.61 19.42
C LEU A 13 1.25 -0.66 19.22
N LEU A 14 2.22 -1.06 18.39
CA LEU A 14 3.34 -0.21 17.99
C LEU A 14 2.93 0.92 17.02
N GLY A 15 1.65 1.00 16.65
CA GLY A 15 1.16 1.97 15.68
C GLY A 15 1.66 1.70 14.27
N LEU A 16 1.94 0.43 13.93
CA LEU A 16 2.40 0.01 12.61
C LEU A 16 1.26 -0.61 11.79
N MET A 17 1.35 -0.43 10.48
CA MET A 17 0.45 -1.04 9.50
C MET A 17 1.24 -1.43 8.25
N SER A 18 0.64 -2.23 7.38
CA SER A 18 1.29 -2.67 6.13
C SER A 18 0.51 -2.19 4.91
N PHE A 19 1.23 -1.65 3.94
CA PHE A 19 0.73 -1.54 2.57
C PHE A 19 1.46 -2.55 1.69
N LEU A 20 0.94 -2.80 0.49
CA LEU A 20 1.45 -3.82 -0.41
C LEU A 20 1.95 -3.22 -1.72
N THR A 21 2.94 -3.88 -2.32
CA THR A 21 3.26 -3.77 -3.74
C THR A 21 2.97 -5.12 -4.39
N ALA A 22 2.36 -5.11 -5.57
CA ALA A 22 2.06 -6.32 -6.31
C ALA A 22 2.35 -6.11 -7.81
N GLY A 23 3.40 -6.76 -8.29
CA GLY A 23 3.78 -6.87 -9.70
C GLY A 23 4.02 -8.33 -10.10
N GLU A 24 4.44 -8.56 -11.35
CA GLU A 24 4.71 -9.90 -11.86
C GLU A 24 5.92 -10.55 -11.16
N ASP A 25 6.96 -9.76 -10.88
CA ASP A 25 8.21 -10.25 -10.29
C ASP A 25 8.17 -10.37 -8.76
N GLU A 26 7.49 -9.44 -8.09
CA GLU A 26 7.48 -9.35 -6.63
C GLU A 26 6.12 -8.93 -6.08
N VAL A 27 5.72 -9.59 -4.99
CA VAL A 27 4.65 -9.17 -4.09
C VAL A 27 5.24 -9.00 -2.70
N ARG A 28 5.02 -7.83 -2.07
CA ARG A 28 5.62 -7.52 -0.78
C ARG A 28 4.73 -6.66 0.10
N ALA A 29 4.80 -6.91 1.41
CA ALA A 29 4.25 -6.04 2.43
C ALA A 29 5.33 -5.10 3.00
N TRP A 30 5.01 -3.82 3.09
CA TRP A 30 5.88 -2.76 3.57
C TRP A 30 5.33 -2.19 4.87
N THR A 31 6.12 -2.30 5.94
CA THR A 31 5.76 -1.77 7.26
C THR A 31 5.95 -0.26 7.30
N ILE A 32 4.90 0.47 7.70
CA ILE A 32 4.94 1.92 7.89
C ILE A 32 4.19 2.30 9.19
N PRO A 33 4.51 3.46 9.80
CA PRO A 33 3.65 4.02 10.84
C PRO A 33 2.24 4.28 10.32
N MET A 34 1.24 4.05 11.16
CA MET A 34 -0.14 4.44 10.87
C MET A 34 -0.22 5.93 10.54
N ARG A 35 -1.11 6.28 9.62
CA ARG A 35 -1.31 7.65 9.10
C ARG A 35 -0.14 8.20 8.27
N SER A 36 0.76 7.35 7.80
CA SER A 36 1.80 7.77 6.85
C SER A 36 1.17 8.26 5.53
N THR A 37 1.73 9.32 4.97
CA THR A 37 1.35 9.81 3.63
C THR A 37 1.88 8.89 2.53
N ALA A 38 1.32 8.97 1.32
CA ALA A 38 1.81 8.22 0.17
C ALA A 38 3.30 8.51 -0.14
N VAL A 39 3.74 9.75 0.08
CA VAL A 39 5.16 10.15 -0.03
C VAL A 39 6.01 9.37 0.97
N LYS A 40 5.63 9.37 2.26
CA LYS A 40 6.38 8.65 3.30
C LYS A 40 6.36 7.13 3.09
N ALA A 41 5.22 6.58 2.67
CA ALA A 41 5.10 5.16 2.35
C ALA A 41 6.02 4.77 1.19
N SER A 42 6.14 5.62 0.17
CA SER A 42 7.04 5.35 -0.96
C SER A 42 8.52 5.30 -0.55
N GLY A 43 8.91 6.08 0.47
CA GLY A 43 10.26 6.05 1.03
C GLY A 43 10.62 4.72 1.70
N ALA A 44 9.63 3.98 2.21
CA ALA A 44 9.83 2.63 2.75
C ALA A 44 10.28 1.65 1.66
N ILE A 45 9.87 1.86 0.41
CA ILE A 45 10.31 1.07 -0.76
C ILE A 45 11.73 1.45 -1.15
N HIS A 46 11.95 2.75 -1.40
CA HIS A 46 13.25 3.30 -1.73
C HIS A 46 13.28 4.81 -1.50
N SER A 47 14.39 5.35 -0.99
CA SER A 47 14.50 6.78 -0.65
C SER A 47 14.30 7.73 -1.85
N ASP A 48 14.63 7.28 -3.07
CA ASP A 48 14.40 8.10 -4.27
C ASP A 48 12.92 8.23 -4.63
N PHE A 49 12.08 7.24 -4.32
CA PHE A 49 10.65 7.33 -4.59
C PHE A 49 10.00 8.43 -3.74
N GLU A 50 10.46 8.61 -2.50
CA GLU A 50 10.00 9.69 -1.64
C GLU A 50 10.40 11.07 -2.21
N LYS A 51 11.66 11.21 -2.62
CA LYS A 51 12.19 12.48 -3.16
C LYS A 51 11.52 12.87 -4.49
N LYS A 52 11.27 11.87 -5.33
CA LYS A 52 10.78 12.02 -6.70
C LYS A 52 9.29 11.71 -6.85
N PHE A 53 8.56 11.65 -5.74
CA PHE A 53 7.15 11.27 -5.76
C PHE A 53 6.31 12.21 -6.63
N ILE A 54 5.56 11.62 -7.57
CA ILE A 54 4.57 12.34 -8.39
C ILE A 54 3.17 12.03 -7.85
N ARG A 55 2.79 10.75 -7.81
CA ARG A 55 1.48 10.25 -7.38
C ARG A 55 1.54 8.74 -7.11
N ALA A 56 0.50 8.18 -6.50
CA ALA A 56 0.33 6.74 -6.34
C ALA A 56 -0.97 6.26 -6.99
N GLU A 57 -0.91 5.13 -7.70
CA GLU A 57 -2.12 4.33 -7.95
C GLU A 57 -2.43 3.52 -6.69
N VAL A 58 -3.67 3.58 -6.22
CA VAL A 58 -4.09 2.98 -4.95
C VAL A 58 -5.35 2.14 -5.15
N VAL A 59 -5.32 0.90 -4.67
CA VAL A 59 -6.47 0.01 -4.60
C VAL A 59 -6.37 -0.87 -3.35
N ASN A 60 -7.48 -1.17 -2.69
CA ASN A 60 -7.46 -2.14 -1.60
C ASN A 60 -7.20 -3.57 -2.12
N TRP A 61 -6.34 -4.33 -1.46
CA TRP A 61 -5.99 -5.69 -1.87
C TRP A 61 -7.20 -6.60 -2.11
N LYS A 62 -8.26 -6.43 -1.32
CA LYS A 62 -9.45 -7.26 -1.42
C LYS A 62 -10.15 -7.07 -2.76
N ASN A 63 -10.20 -5.84 -3.27
CA ASN A 63 -10.79 -5.55 -4.58
C ASN A 63 -9.97 -6.19 -5.71
N LEU A 64 -8.64 -6.28 -5.58
CA LEU A 64 -7.81 -6.99 -6.55
C LEU A 64 -8.13 -8.49 -6.57
N VAL A 65 -8.31 -9.10 -5.41
CA VAL A 65 -8.69 -10.52 -5.31
C VAL A 65 -10.10 -10.76 -5.85
N ASP A 66 -11.06 -9.97 -5.39
CA ASP A 66 -12.49 -10.14 -5.72
C ASP A 66 -12.80 -9.86 -7.20
N LEU A 67 -11.98 -9.05 -7.88
CA LEU A 67 -12.17 -8.66 -9.29
C LEU A 67 -11.16 -9.28 -10.26
N GLY A 68 -10.38 -10.27 -9.83
CA GLY A 68 -9.45 -10.98 -10.72
C GLY A 68 -8.27 -10.12 -11.20
N GLY A 69 -7.81 -9.18 -10.37
CA GLY A 69 -6.63 -8.36 -10.60
C GLY A 69 -6.91 -6.97 -11.16
N TYR A 70 -5.84 -6.31 -11.62
CA TYR A 70 -5.90 -4.93 -12.10
C TYR A 70 -6.89 -4.69 -13.26
N PRO A 71 -7.08 -5.61 -14.24
CA PRO A 71 -8.08 -5.41 -15.29
C PRO A 71 -9.50 -5.20 -14.72
N GLY A 72 -9.97 -6.09 -13.84
CA GLY A 72 -11.30 -5.98 -13.26
C GLY A 72 -11.47 -4.77 -12.33
N VAL A 73 -10.43 -4.43 -11.55
CA VAL A 73 -10.42 -3.21 -10.73
C VAL A 73 -10.55 -1.95 -11.60
N ARG A 74 -9.85 -1.89 -12.75
CA ARG A 74 -9.91 -0.75 -13.68
C ARG A 74 -11.28 -0.63 -14.33
N GLU A 75 -11.87 -1.74 -14.77
CA GLU A 75 -13.23 -1.77 -15.33
C GLU A 75 -14.28 -1.25 -14.35
N LYS A 76 -14.11 -1.54 -13.06
CA LYS A 76 -15.00 -1.05 -11.99
C LYS A 76 -14.67 0.36 -11.50
N GLY A 77 -13.63 1.00 -12.03
CA GLY A 77 -13.21 2.36 -11.64
C GLY A 77 -12.71 2.46 -10.19
N LEU A 78 -12.18 1.36 -9.62
CA LEU A 78 -11.74 1.31 -8.23
C LEU A 78 -10.24 1.62 -8.05
N LEU A 79 -9.48 1.71 -9.14
CA LEU A 79 -8.09 2.13 -9.12
C LEU A 79 -8.01 3.66 -9.03
N ARG A 80 -7.62 4.18 -7.87
CA ARG A 80 -7.57 5.63 -7.63
C ARG A 80 -6.18 6.17 -7.89
N LEU A 81 -6.12 7.42 -8.35
CA LEU A 81 -4.89 8.19 -8.43
C LEU A 81 -4.84 9.18 -7.27
N GLU A 82 -3.89 8.98 -6.38
CA GLU A 82 -3.78 9.71 -5.13
C GLU A 82 -2.51 10.55 -5.07
N GLY A 83 -2.63 11.75 -4.48
CA GLY A 83 -1.56 12.74 -4.39
C GLY A 83 -0.68 12.60 -3.15
N LYS A 84 0.16 13.61 -2.92
CA LYS A 84 1.15 13.63 -1.83
C LYS A 84 0.54 13.51 -0.43
N GLU A 85 -0.63 14.12 -0.24
CA GLU A 85 -1.34 14.18 1.04
C GLU A 85 -2.21 12.95 1.34
N TYR A 86 -2.28 11.99 0.42
CA TYR A 86 -3.07 10.78 0.64
C TYR A 86 -2.51 10.00 1.83
N ILE A 87 -3.37 9.70 2.79
CA ILE A 87 -3.04 8.86 3.93
C ILE A 87 -3.26 7.40 3.54
N VAL A 88 -2.18 6.64 3.51
CA VAL A 88 -2.21 5.22 3.15
C VAL A 88 -3.03 4.43 4.16
N LYS A 89 -3.83 3.49 3.67
CA LYS A 89 -4.65 2.60 4.49
C LYS A 89 -4.05 1.20 4.54
N ASP A 90 -4.31 0.50 5.64
CA ASP A 90 -3.83 -0.87 5.83
C ASP A 90 -4.37 -1.78 4.71
N GLY A 91 -3.46 -2.53 4.09
CA GLY A 91 -3.75 -3.38 2.95
C GLY A 91 -4.01 -2.64 1.63
N ASP A 92 -3.76 -1.33 1.54
CA ASP A 92 -3.69 -0.68 0.23
C ASP A 92 -2.55 -1.31 -0.59
N VAL A 93 -2.81 -1.55 -1.87
CA VAL A 93 -1.81 -1.89 -2.87
C VAL A 93 -1.45 -0.62 -3.63
N LEU A 94 -0.16 -0.27 -3.61
CA LEU A 94 0.35 0.96 -4.19
C LEU A 94 1.26 0.67 -5.38
N VAL A 95 1.07 1.44 -6.45
CA VAL A 95 2.06 1.60 -7.52
C VAL A 95 2.51 3.05 -7.54
N ILE A 96 3.78 3.28 -7.17
CA ILE A 96 4.34 4.63 -7.06
C ILE A 96 4.77 5.12 -8.44
N ARG A 97 4.35 6.33 -8.81
CA ARG A 97 4.85 7.06 -9.98
C ARG A 97 5.86 8.09 -9.51
N HIS A 98 7.07 8.04 -10.05
CA HIS A 98 8.19 8.92 -9.69
C HIS A 98 8.93 9.42 -10.94
N GLY A 99 9.65 10.54 -10.85
CA GLY A 99 10.40 11.15 -11.97
C GLY A 99 11.71 11.80 -11.53
#